data_AF-A0A1H2WDH2-F1
#
_entry.id   AF-A0A1H2WDH2-F1
#
_cell.length_a   1.000
_cell.length_b   1.000
_cell.length_c   1.000
_cell.angle_alpha   90.00
_cell.angle_beta   90.00
_cell.angle_gamma   90.00
#
_symmetry.space_group_name_H-M   'P 1'
#
loop_
_entity.id
_entity.type
_entity.pdbx_description
1 polymer ?
#
loop_
_entity_poly.entity_id
_entity_poly.type
_entity_poly.pdbx_seq_one_letter_code
_entity_poly.pdbx_strand_id
1 'polypeptide(L)'
;MKLSLDDIGNNELFASAMMKATDIAIKTAEDEKRQYLASAVKNSVMASIDEGVMMIYLDLLDKYTLWHIRILHLFRNPKAFDQVHVDGIMMGSASIVVEQVYPEIAKEKELLDKIVKDLQNDGMMSEGSYMHADMTSNGVAASRTTELGNKFLKFILDE
;
A
#
# COMPACT_ATOMS: atom_id res chain seq x y z
N MET A 1 23.31 -1.90 -13.11
CA MET A 1 24.37 -1.12 -12.43
C MET A 1 24.82 -1.93 -11.23
N LYS A 2 26.12 -2.15 -11.03
CA LYS A 2 26.62 -2.89 -9.85
C LYS A 2 27.06 -1.84 -8.83
N LEU A 3 26.26 -1.61 -7.79
CA LEU A 3 26.66 -0.75 -6.67
C LEU A 3 27.68 -1.48 -5.80
N SER A 4 28.73 -0.77 -5.37
CA SER A 4 29.63 -1.23 -4.32
C SER A 4 29.09 -0.87 -2.93
N LEU A 5 29.63 -1.49 -1.87
CA LEU A 5 29.28 -1.12 -0.49
C LEU A 5 29.72 0.31 -0.15
N ASP A 6 30.82 0.78 -0.74
CA ASP A 6 31.30 2.16 -0.57
C ASP A 6 30.34 3.17 -1.20
N ASP A 7 29.74 2.83 -2.35
CA ASP A 7 28.72 3.68 -3.00
C ASP A 7 27.46 3.80 -2.12
N ILE A 8 27.06 2.71 -1.46
CA ILE A 8 25.89 2.69 -0.55
C ILE A 8 26.21 3.49 0.72
N GLY A 9 27.38 3.27 1.31
CA GLY A 9 27.77 3.92 2.57
C GLY A 9 27.93 5.44 2.46
N ASN A 10 28.28 5.95 1.28
CA ASN A 10 28.41 7.39 1.01
C ASN A 10 27.14 8.03 0.42
N ASN A 11 26.05 7.27 0.27
CA ASN A 11 24.79 7.79 -0.27
C ASN A 11 23.97 8.45 0.85
N GLU A 12 23.76 9.76 0.76
CA GLU A 12 22.99 10.52 1.76
C GLU A 12 21.52 10.08 1.84
N LEU A 13 20.89 9.74 0.71
CA LEU A 13 19.52 9.20 0.68
C LEU A 13 19.43 7.86 1.41
N PHE A 14 20.44 7.00 1.25
CA PHE A 14 20.54 5.75 2.00
C PHE A 14 20.60 6.02 3.50
N ALA A 15 21.50 6.91 3.94
CA ALA A 15 21.68 7.23 5.35
C ALA A 15 20.39 7.80 5.96
N SER A 16 19.75 8.75 5.28
CA SER A 16 18.49 9.36 5.69
C SER A 16 17.35 8.32 5.75
N ALA A 17 17.21 7.47 4.73
CA ALA A 17 16.22 6.40 4.71
C ALA A 17 16.45 5.39 5.84
N MET A 18 17.71 4.97 6.05
CA MET A 18 18.10 4.03 7.09
C MET A 18 17.74 4.54 8.49
N MET A 19 18.07 5.80 8.79
CA MET A 19 17.77 6.38 10.10
C MET A 19 16.26 6.41 10.37
N LYS A 20 15.48 6.94 9.42
CA LYS A 20 14.02 7.05 9.56
C LYS A 20 13.34 5.68 9.60
N ALA A 21 13.72 4.77 8.71
CA ALA A 21 13.17 3.41 8.67
C ALA A 21 13.47 2.64 9.96
N THR A 22 14.67 2.81 10.55
CA THR A 22 15.02 2.19 11.83
C THR A 22 14.15 2.71 12.97
N ASP A 23 13.94 4.03 13.05
CA ASP A 23 13.08 4.64 14.07
C ASP A 23 11.62 4.13 13.99
N ILE A 24 11.09 3.92 12.79
CA ILE A 24 9.77 3.30 12.60
C ILE A 24 9.81 1.81 12.99
N ALA A 25 10.83 1.08 12.56
CA ALA A 25 10.94 -0.36 12.75
C ALA A 25 11.03 -0.77 14.23
N ILE A 26 11.70 0.01 15.08
CA ILE A 26 11.79 -0.25 16.53
C ILE A 26 10.46 -0.03 17.26
N LYS A 27 9.52 0.71 16.67
CA LYS A 27 8.20 1.03 17.25
C LYS A 27 7.10 0.06 16.83
N THR A 28 7.39 -0.91 15.96
CA THR A 28 6.43 -1.91 15.50
C THR A 28 6.88 -3.33 15.83
N ALA A 29 5.91 -4.20 16.17
CA ALA A 29 6.10 -5.64 16.31
C ALA A 29 5.75 -6.42 15.03
N GLU A 30 5.24 -5.74 13.99
CA GLU A 30 4.77 -6.37 12.75
C GLU A 30 5.95 -6.63 11.80
N ASP A 31 6.33 -7.90 11.62
CA ASP A 31 7.45 -8.28 10.75
C ASP A 31 7.23 -7.89 9.28
N GLU A 32 5.99 -7.98 8.80
CA GLU A 32 5.62 -7.56 7.43
C GLU A 32 5.88 -6.06 7.22
N LYS A 33 5.58 -5.22 8.23
CA LYS A 33 5.88 -3.79 8.17
C LYS A 33 7.39 -3.51 8.16
N ARG A 34 8.18 -4.32 8.90
CA ARG A 34 9.66 -4.23 8.88
C ARG A 34 10.22 -4.62 7.51
N GLN A 35 9.61 -5.58 6.81
CA GLN A 35 10.00 -5.94 5.44
C GLN A 35 9.77 -4.76 4.47
N TYR A 36 8.62 -4.08 4.56
CA TYR A 36 8.35 -2.89 3.74
C TYR A 36 9.35 -1.75 4.00
N LEU A 37 9.75 -1.54 5.26
CA LEU A 37 10.78 -0.56 5.62
C LEU A 37 12.16 -0.95 5.06
N ALA A 38 12.53 -2.23 5.10
CA ALA A 38 13.77 -2.72 4.51
C ALA A 38 13.78 -2.54 2.97
N SER A 39 12.65 -2.82 2.30
CA SER A 39 12.49 -2.57 0.86
C SER A 39 12.60 -1.08 0.53
N ALA A 40 11.99 -0.20 1.33
CA ALA A 40 12.10 1.25 1.16
C ALA A 40 13.55 1.74 1.25
N VAL A 41 14.32 1.24 2.22
CA VAL A 41 15.75 1.52 2.36
C VAL A 41 16.54 1.03 1.15
N LYS A 42 16.30 -0.19 0.68
CA LYS A 42 16.95 -0.72 -0.52
C LYS A 42 16.66 0.16 -1.74
N ASN A 43 15.39 0.54 -1.89
CA ASN A 43 14.92 1.31 -3.02
C ASN A 43 15.30 2.79 -2.98
N SER A 44 15.68 3.36 -1.82
CA SER A 44 16.23 4.72 -1.78
C SER A 44 17.55 4.86 -2.54
N VAL A 45 18.27 3.75 -2.72
CA VAL A 45 19.55 3.72 -3.43
C VAL A 45 19.39 3.21 -4.87
N MET A 46 18.51 2.23 -5.06
CA MET A 46 18.33 1.57 -6.35
C MET A 46 17.38 2.32 -7.29
N ALA A 47 16.41 3.06 -6.74
CA ALA A 47 15.51 3.88 -7.52
C ALA A 47 16.05 5.30 -7.64
N SER A 48 15.88 5.91 -8.81
CA SER A 48 16.07 7.36 -8.97
C SER A 48 14.85 8.07 -8.37
N ILE A 49 14.84 8.17 -7.04
CA ILE A 49 13.77 8.82 -6.26
C ILE A 49 14.30 10.13 -5.67
N ASP A 50 13.44 11.15 -5.68
CA ASP A 50 13.70 12.42 -4.99
C ASP A 50 13.63 12.24 -3.47
N GLU A 51 14.47 12.94 -2.72
CA GLU A 51 14.52 12.83 -1.25
C GLU A 51 13.18 13.19 -0.59
N GLY A 52 12.53 14.25 -1.07
CA GLY A 52 11.24 14.69 -0.55
C GLY A 52 10.18 13.62 -0.76
N VAL A 53 10.15 13.00 -1.94
CA VAL A 53 9.23 11.89 -2.24
C VAL A 53 9.51 10.67 -1.36
N MET A 54 10.78 10.30 -1.19
CA MET A 54 11.19 9.21 -0.29
C MET A 54 10.75 9.48 1.15
N MET A 55 10.92 10.70 1.64
CA MET A 55 10.52 11.07 3.00
C MET A 55 9.02 10.99 3.18
N ILE A 56 8.23 11.45 2.20
CA ILE A 56 6.77 11.30 2.18
C ILE A 56 6.38 9.81 2.26
N TYR A 57 7.02 8.94 1.48
CA TYR A 57 6.73 7.50 1.53
C TYR A 57 7.07 6.88 2.87
N LEU A 58 8.18 7.27 3.50
CA LEU A 58 8.52 6.81 4.86
C LEU A 58 7.54 7.34 5.92
N ASP A 59 7.04 8.57 5.79
CA ASP A 59 6.00 9.11 6.68
C ASP A 59 4.68 8.36 6.55
N LEU A 60 4.32 7.97 5.31
CA LEU A 60 3.14 7.15 5.05
C LEU A 60 3.30 5.75 5.66
N LEU A 61 4.49 5.15 5.56
CA LEU A 61 4.77 3.88 6.23
C LEU A 61 4.68 4.01 7.76
N ASP A 62 5.14 5.10 8.35
CA ASP A 62 4.98 5.33 9.79
C ASP A 62 3.50 5.41 10.17
N LYS A 63 2.75 6.27 9.47
CA LYS A 63 1.31 6.52 9.66
C LYS A 63 0.44 5.27 9.45
N TYR A 64 0.72 4.49 8.40
CA TYR A 64 -0.14 3.39 7.99
C TYR A 64 0.03 2.16 8.88
N THR A 65 -1.12 1.64 9.33
CA THR A 65 -1.17 0.27 9.85
C THR A 65 -1.00 -0.72 8.71
N LEU A 66 -0.69 -1.96 9.03
CA LEU A 66 -0.59 -3.02 8.04
C LEU A 66 -1.87 -3.18 7.20
N TRP A 67 -3.03 -2.92 7.79
CA TRP A 67 -4.31 -2.94 7.09
C TRP A 67 -4.42 -1.91 5.97
N HIS A 68 -3.86 -0.71 6.14
CA HIS A 68 -3.86 0.29 5.06
C HIS A 68 -3.09 -0.23 3.85
N ILE A 69 -1.92 -0.83 4.08
CA ILE A 69 -1.07 -1.36 3.01
C ILE A 69 -1.75 -2.55 2.32
N ARG A 70 -2.34 -3.47 3.08
CA ARG A 70 -3.05 -4.64 2.53
C ARG A 70 -4.27 -4.25 1.70
N ILE A 71 -5.08 -3.31 2.18
CA ILE A 71 -6.24 -2.79 1.43
C ILE A 71 -5.78 -2.05 0.18
N LEU A 72 -4.74 -1.21 0.28
CA LEU A 72 -4.17 -0.52 -0.88
C LEU A 72 -3.65 -1.50 -1.93
N HIS A 73 -2.92 -2.54 -1.49
CA HIS A 73 -2.38 -3.58 -2.37
C HIS A 73 -3.50 -4.39 -3.04
N LEU A 74 -4.52 -4.80 -2.28
CA LEU A 74 -5.70 -5.47 -2.84
C LEU A 74 -6.34 -4.66 -3.97
N PHE A 75 -6.57 -3.36 -3.72
CA PHE A 75 -7.21 -2.51 -4.70
C PHE A 75 -6.31 -2.05 -5.85
N ARG A 76 -5.02 -2.38 -5.86
CA ARG A 76 -4.15 -2.17 -7.03
C ARG A 76 -4.59 -3.05 -8.18
N ASN A 77 -4.81 -4.33 -7.92
CA ASN A 77 -5.33 -5.28 -8.89
C ASN A 77 -6.14 -6.39 -8.19
N PRO A 78 -7.42 -6.14 -7.88
CA PRO A 78 -8.26 -7.12 -7.20
C PRO A 78 -8.28 -8.49 -7.88
N LYS A 79 -8.28 -8.51 -9.22
CA LYS A 79 -8.38 -9.74 -10.01
C LYS A 79 -7.11 -10.60 -10.00
N ALA A 80 -6.01 -10.11 -9.42
CA ALA A 80 -4.80 -10.91 -9.23
C ALA A 80 -4.87 -11.84 -8.00
N PHE A 81 -5.87 -11.65 -7.14
CA PHE A 81 -6.08 -12.49 -5.96
C PHE A 81 -6.97 -13.67 -6.32
N ASP A 82 -6.49 -14.89 -6.05
CA ASP A 82 -7.19 -16.14 -6.41
C ASP A 82 -8.58 -16.25 -5.76
N GLN A 83 -8.80 -15.61 -4.61
CA GLN A 83 -10.07 -15.59 -3.89
C GLN A 83 -11.11 -14.69 -4.57
N VAL A 84 -10.70 -13.79 -5.47
CA VAL A 84 -11.57 -12.79 -6.06
C VAL A 84 -12.35 -13.39 -7.22
N HIS A 85 -13.64 -13.60 -6.99
CA HIS A 85 -14.56 -14.14 -7.99
C HIS A 85 -15.74 -13.18 -8.18
N VAL A 86 -15.89 -12.68 -9.40
CA VAL A 86 -16.99 -11.76 -9.77
C VAL A 86 -18.04 -12.39 -10.67
N ASP A 87 -17.86 -13.67 -11.01
CA ASP A 87 -18.82 -14.41 -11.82
C ASP A 87 -20.14 -14.57 -11.05
N GLY A 88 -21.25 -14.26 -11.70
CA GLY A 88 -22.58 -14.29 -11.07
C GLY A 88 -22.95 -13.04 -10.26
N ILE A 89 -22.03 -12.08 -10.06
CA ILE A 89 -22.38 -10.79 -9.46
C ILE A 89 -23.04 -9.91 -10.53
N MET A 90 -24.36 -9.69 -10.43
CA MET A 90 -25.05 -8.73 -11.30
C MET A 90 -24.84 -7.28 -10.85
N MET A 91 -25.00 -7.04 -9.55
CA MET A 91 -24.67 -5.78 -8.89
C MET A 91 -24.08 -6.04 -7.51
N GLY A 92 -23.19 -5.17 -7.07
CA GLY A 92 -22.65 -5.16 -5.71
C GLY A 92 -21.65 -4.03 -5.53
N SER A 93 -21.00 -3.93 -4.38
CA SER A 93 -19.98 -2.91 -4.11
C SER A 93 -18.57 -3.52 -4.00
N ALA A 94 -17.56 -2.67 -3.93
CA ALA A 94 -16.17 -3.09 -3.78
C ALA A 94 -15.89 -3.80 -2.44
N SER A 95 -16.79 -3.72 -1.45
CA SER A 95 -16.63 -4.43 -0.17
C SER A 95 -16.67 -5.95 -0.34
N ILE A 96 -17.33 -6.47 -1.38
CA ILE A 96 -17.35 -7.90 -1.70
C ILE A 96 -15.93 -8.44 -1.92
N VAL A 97 -15.08 -7.68 -2.61
CA VAL A 97 -13.67 -8.05 -2.84
C VAL A 97 -12.92 -8.13 -1.51
N VAL A 98 -13.17 -7.20 -0.59
CA VAL A 98 -12.56 -7.22 0.74
C VAL A 98 -13.06 -8.41 1.54
N GLU A 99 -14.35 -8.75 1.48
CA GLU A 99 -14.93 -9.91 2.17
C GLU A 99 -14.34 -11.23 1.67
N GLN A 100 -14.10 -11.34 0.35
CA GLN A 100 -13.50 -12.54 -0.24
C GLN A 100 -12.04 -12.75 0.18
N VAL A 101 -11.25 -11.67 0.29
CA VAL A 101 -9.80 -11.76 0.56
C VAL A 101 -9.47 -11.65 2.05
N TYR A 102 -10.18 -10.78 2.78
CA TYR A 102 -9.94 -10.44 4.19
C TYR A 102 -11.27 -10.41 4.98
N PRO A 103 -11.93 -11.56 5.18
CA PRO A 103 -13.24 -11.62 5.85
C PRO A 103 -13.25 -11.06 7.28
N GLU A 104 -12.09 -11.02 7.96
CA GLU A 104 -11.91 -10.45 9.29
C GLU A 104 -12.10 -8.93 9.32
N ILE A 105 -11.52 -8.19 8.38
CA ILE A 105 -11.64 -6.72 8.34
C ILE A 105 -12.96 -6.30 7.72
N ALA A 106 -13.52 -7.11 6.82
CA ALA A 106 -14.83 -6.86 6.22
C ALA A 106 -15.98 -6.84 7.24
N LYS A 107 -15.84 -7.57 8.36
CA LYS A 107 -16.80 -7.56 9.48
C LYS A 107 -16.74 -6.26 10.29
N GLU A 108 -15.58 -5.62 10.33
CA GLU A 108 -15.32 -4.37 11.06
C GLU A 108 -15.57 -3.15 10.16
N LYS A 109 -16.84 -2.96 9.74
CA LYS A 109 -17.22 -1.97 8.70
C LYS A 109 -16.71 -0.56 8.96
N GLU A 110 -16.84 -0.06 10.19
CA GLU A 110 -16.38 1.30 10.54
C GLU A 110 -14.87 1.44 10.41
N LEU A 111 -14.12 0.41 10.78
CA LEU A 111 -12.66 0.39 10.65
C LEU A 111 -12.25 0.31 9.17
N LEU A 112 -12.91 -0.53 8.38
CA LEU A 112 -12.67 -0.61 6.93
C LEU A 112 -12.95 0.72 6.25
N ASP A 113 -14.07 1.37 6.58
CA ASP A 113 -14.42 2.69 6.05
C ASP A 113 -13.39 3.76 6.46
N LYS A 114 -12.89 3.70 7.69
CA LYS A 114 -11.82 4.59 8.15
C LYS A 114 -10.54 4.40 7.34
N ILE A 115 -10.11 3.15 7.12
CA ILE A 115 -8.91 2.81 6.35
C ILE A 115 -9.04 3.31 4.91
N VAL A 116 -10.15 3.01 4.24
CA VAL A 116 -10.37 3.45 2.86
C VAL A 116 -10.41 4.97 2.78
N LYS A 117 -11.07 5.64 3.73
CA LYS A 117 -11.13 7.10 3.77
C LYS A 117 -9.75 7.73 4.01
N ASP A 118 -8.91 7.14 4.86
CA ASP A 118 -7.53 7.62 5.06
C ASP A 118 -6.71 7.49 3.78
N LEU A 119 -6.81 6.35 3.09
CA LEU A 119 -6.13 6.13 1.80
C LEU A 119 -6.64 7.09 0.71
N GLN A 120 -7.93 7.43 0.70
CA GLN A 120 -8.48 8.44 -0.22
C GLN A 120 -7.98 9.84 0.12
N ASN A 121 -8.02 10.24 1.39
CA ASN A 121 -7.57 11.56 1.85
C ASN A 121 -6.07 11.79 1.57
N ASP A 122 -5.26 10.73 1.65
CA ASP A 122 -3.83 10.78 1.33
C ASP A 122 -3.56 10.66 -0.17
N GLY A 123 -4.59 10.53 -1.01
CA GLY A 123 -4.47 10.42 -2.46
C GLY A 123 -3.91 9.08 -2.95
N MET A 124 -3.88 8.03 -2.11
CA MET A 124 -3.41 6.69 -2.46
C MET A 124 -4.47 5.88 -3.21
N MET A 125 -5.74 6.12 -2.89
CA MET A 125 -6.89 5.55 -3.59
C MET A 125 -7.75 6.65 -4.21
N SER A 126 -8.41 6.35 -5.33
CA SER A 126 -9.36 7.27 -5.96
C SER A 126 -10.49 7.60 -4.98
N GLU A 127 -10.91 8.86 -4.93
CA GLU A 127 -12.06 9.28 -4.15
C GLU A 127 -13.35 8.60 -4.64
N GLY A 128 -14.29 8.36 -3.72
CA GLY A 128 -15.64 7.89 -4.04
C GLY A 128 -16.22 6.92 -3.02
N SER A 129 -17.49 6.59 -3.23
CA SER A 129 -18.27 5.74 -2.31
C SER A 129 -18.35 4.27 -2.75
N TYR A 130 -17.37 3.78 -3.53
CA TYR A 130 -17.40 2.44 -4.13
C TYR A 130 -17.45 1.29 -3.13
N MET A 131 -17.12 1.53 -1.86
CA MET A 131 -17.31 0.54 -0.79
C MET A 131 -18.78 0.23 -0.51
N HIS A 132 -19.68 1.16 -0.84
CA HIS A 132 -21.12 1.08 -0.54
C HIS A 132 -22.02 1.28 -1.76
N ALA A 133 -21.48 1.77 -2.88
CA ALA A 133 -22.23 2.01 -4.10
C ALA A 133 -22.40 0.72 -4.92
N ASP A 134 -23.62 0.47 -5.38
CA ASP A 134 -23.89 -0.60 -6.35
C ASP A 134 -23.22 -0.30 -7.68
N MET A 135 -22.55 -1.31 -8.22
CA MET A 135 -21.91 -1.29 -9.53
C MET A 135 -21.99 -2.67 -10.18
N THR A 136 -21.67 -2.71 -11.47
CA THR A 136 -21.55 -3.97 -12.22
C THR A 136 -20.40 -4.84 -11.69
N SER A 137 -20.39 -6.12 -12.04
CA SER A 137 -19.28 -7.05 -11.71
C SER A 137 -17.89 -6.48 -12.04
N ASN A 138 -17.77 -5.80 -13.19
CA ASN A 138 -16.52 -5.15 -13.58
C ASN A 138 -16.12 -4.01 -12.66
N GLY A 139 -17.09 -3.26 -12.13
CA GLY A 139 -16.85 -2.22 -11.14
C GLY A 139 -16.40 -2.80 -9.80
N VAL A 140 -17.01 -3.90 -9.35
CA VAL A 140 -16.73 -4.53 -8.05
C VAL A 140 -15.24 -4.85 -7.90
N ALA A 141 -14.62 -5.44 -8.93
CA ALA A 141 -13.20 -5.78 -8.96
C ALA A 141 -12.34 -4.81 -9.78
N ALA A 142 -12.75 -3.55 -9.93
CA ALA A 142 -11.94 -2.53 -10.58
C ALA A 142 -10.80 -2.06 -9.67
N SER A 143 -9.65 -1.71 -10.27
CA SER A 143 -8.56 -1.04 -9.57
C SER A 143 -9.04 0.29 -8.99
N ARG A 144 -8.62 0.60 -7.75
CA ARG A 144 -8.96 1.85 -7.04
C ARG A 144 -7.72 2.63 -6.59
N THR A 145 -6.52 2.17 -6.89
CA THR A 145 -5.29 2.90 -6.57
C THR A 145 -5.07 4.05 -7.54
N THR A 146 -4.49 5.14 -7.05
CA THR A 146 -4.00 6.24 -7.90
C THR A 146 -2.62 5.90 -8.46
N GLU A 147 -2.11 6.74 -9.36
CA GLU A 147 -0.71 6.64 -9.80
C GLU A 147 0.27 6.80 -8.62
N LEU A 148 -0.04 7.69 -7.66
CA LEU A 148 0.76 7.87 -6.45
C LEU A 148 0.74 6.61 -5.58
N GLY A 149 -0.43 6.02 -5.35
CA GLY A 149 -0.56 4.75 -4.61
C GLY A 149 0.20 3.61 -5.27
N ASN A 150 0.15 3.52 -6.60
CA ASN A 150 0.89 2.50 -7.35
C ASN A 150 2.42 2.68 -7.26
N LYS A 151 2.92 3.92 -7.33
CA LYS A 151 4.34 4.23 -7.13
C LYS A 151 4.80 3.92 -5.71
N PHE A 152 3.99 4.25 -4.72
CA PHE A 152 4.24 3.92 -3.31
C PHE A 152 4.32 2.40 -3.09
N LEU A 153 3.32 1.64 -3.56
CA LEU A 153 3.33 0.18 -3.45
C LEU A 153 4.56 -0.44 -4.12
N LYS A 154 4.89 0.01 -5.33
CA LYS A 154 6.10 -0.44 -6.03
C LYS A 154 7.38 -0.17 -5.22
N PHE A 155 7.44 0.98 -4.55
CA PHE A 155 8.59 1.36 -3.73
C PHE A 155 8.78 0.46 -2.50
N ILE A 156 7.72 -0.14 -1.95
CA ILE A 156 7.79 -0.89 -0.68
C ILE A 156 7.65 -2.41 -0.86
N LEU A 157 7.05 -2.89 -1.94
CA LEU A 157 6.78 -4.32 -2.16
C LEU A 157 7.93 -5.07 -2.86
N ASP A 158 8.96 -4.37 -3.34
CA ASP A 158 10.11 -4.97 -4.06
C ASP A 158 9.69 -5.80 -5.30
N GLU A 159 8.68 -5.32 -6.02
CA GLU A 159 8.13 -5.91 -7.28
C GLU A 159 8.72 -5.33 -8.56
#